data_AF-A0AA39Y7A2-F1
#
_entry.id   AF-A0AA39Y7A2-F1
#
_cell.length_a   1.000
_cell.length_b   1.000
_cell.length_c   1.000
_cell.angle_alpha   90.00
_cell.angle_beta   90.00
_cell.angle_gamma   90.00
#
_symmetry.space_group_name_H-M   'P 1'
#
loop_
_entity.id
_entity.type
_entity.pdbx_description
1 polymer ?
#
loop_
_entity_poly.entity_id
_entity_poly.type
_entity_poly.pdbx_seq_one_letter_code
_entity_poly.pdbx_strand_id
1 'polypeptide(L)'
;MKSAILHTLLIAGASAAAVQKPNTTPKRQSSGTTLIPNTCFDDYSSLEEYFNYLYPWGSDHNGSARMQGDSDDHEYIAIDPAGQLTITAKPVSGQPDTSGGLAINYLSGAVHAKQHFVVEAGGGLDFSASFLATTDRGTWPAFWLTATEGWPPEIDMAEWKGSGDISFNTFNTSSEVTAKDVEYPSPTEFHDIKAELRDENGSDVSINFYMDGQLITTQVGKGYVGAGFWLIINLQMEGSSGSPGPTTDTVYAVKNLEVISYNP
;
A
#
# COMPACT_ATOMS: atom_id res chain seq x y z
N MET A 1 -70.29 58.26 10.90
CA MET A 1 -69.30 57.42 11.58
C MET A 1 -68.98 56.25 10.64
N LYS A 2 -67.89 56.37 9.86
CA LYS A 2 -66.68 55.49 9.92
C LYS A 2 -67.06 53.99 9.84
N SER A 3 -67.19 53.37 8.67
CA SER A 3 -66.16 52.90 7.70
C SER A 3 -65.32 51.69 8.15
N ALA A 4 -65.51 50.58 7.41
CA ALA A 4 -64.59 49.48 7.02
C ALA A 4 -63.79 48.74 8.13
N ILE A 5 -63.45 47.46 8.07
CA ILE A 5 -62.87 46.68 6.96
C ILE A 5 -63.15 45.18 7.23
N LEU A 6 -63.64 44.46 6.22
CA LEU A 6 -63.71 42.99 6.19
C LEU A 6 -62.41 42.48 5.57
N HIS A 7 -61.60 41.72 6.31
CA HIS A 7 -60.41 41.06 5.76
C HIS A 7 -60.80 39.72 5.13
N THR A 8 -60.76 39.66 3.81
CA THR A 8 -60.85 38.42 3.03
C THR A 8 -59.46 37.79 2.97
N LEU A 9 -59.28 36.63 3.60
CA LEU A 9 -58.07 35.83 3.46
C LEU A 9 -58.26 34.88 2.26
N LEU A 10 -57.61 35.17 1.13
CA LEU A 10 -57.43 34.20 0.04
C LEU A 10 -56.37 33.18 0.46
N ILE A 11 -56.76 31.91 0.58
CA ILE A 11 -55.80 30.80 0.62
C ILE A 11 -55.63 30.32 -0.82
N ALA A 12 -54.51 30.69 -1.45
CA ALA A 12 -54.09 30.12 -2.71
C ALA A 12 -53.61 28.68 -2.48
N GLY A 13 -54.32 27.70 -3.01
CA GLY A 13 -53.87 26.31 -3.06
C GLY A 13 -52.74 26.18 -4.09
N ALA A 14 -51.50 26.07 -3.63
CA ALA A 14 -50.37 25.69 -4.45
C ALA A 14 -50.37 24.15 -4.60
N SER A 15 -50.72 23.65 -5.77
CA SER A 15 -50.50 22.24 -6.13
C SER A 15 -49.01 21.98 -6.22
N ALA A 16 -48.44 21.31 -5.22
CA ALA A 16 -47.10 20.77 -5.29
C ALA A 16 -47.09 19.60 -6.29
N ALA A 17 -46.58 19.84 -7.50
CA ALA A 17 -46.24 18.76 -8.42
C ALA A 17 -45.09 17.95 -7.78
N ALA A 18 -45.36 16.70 -7.44
CA ALA A 18 -44.35 15.78 -6.94
C ALA A 18 -43.31 15.52 -8.05
N VAL A 19 -42.11 16.08 -7.90
CA VAL A 19 -40.95 15.72 -8.71
C VAL A 19 -40.62 14.26 -8.40
N GLN A 20 -40.89 13.36 -9.36
CA GLN A 20 -40.39 11.98 -9.29
C GLN A 20 -38.86 12.02 -9.30
N LYS A 21 -38.24 11.64 -8.18
CA LYS A 21 -36.81 11.36 -8.14
C LYS A 21 -36.53 10.19 -9.08
N PRO A 22 -35.51 10.26 -9.95
CA PRO A 22 -35.13 9.12 -10.76
C PRO A 22 -34.77 7.94 -9.85
N ASN A 23 -35.36 6.78 -10.15
CA ASN A 23 -34.98 5.50 -9.55
C ASN A 23 -33.55 5.17 -9.97
N THR A 24 -32.57 5.64 -9.22
CA THR A 24 -31.22 5.09 -9.26
C THR A 24 -31.22 3.83 -8.41
N THR A 25 -31.48 2.69 -9.04
CA THR A 25 -31.18 1.39 -8.43
C THR A 25 -29.72 1.43 -7.99
N PRO A 26 -29.38 1.20 -6.70
CA PRO A 26 -28.00 1.12 -6.29
C PRO A 26 -27.35 -0.01 -7.11
N LYS A 27 -26.32 0.32 -7.90
CA LYS A 27 -25.45 -0.70 -8.50
C LYS A 27 -24.96 -1.54 -7.33
N ARG A 28 -25.37 -2.81 -7.29
CA ARG A 28 -24.84 -3.79 -6.37
C ARG A 28 -23.33 -3.80 -6.61
N GLN A 29 -22.55 -3.35 -5.63
CA GLN A 29 -21.11 -3.54 -5.62
C GLN A 29 -20.87 -5.01 -5.96
N SER A 30 -20.08 -5.29 -7.01
CA SER A 30 -19.66 -6.66 -7.26
C SER A 30 -19.01 -7.18 -5.97
N SER A 31 -19.34 -8.40 -5.58
CA SER A 31 -18.53 -9.09 -4.58
C SER A 31 -17.16 -9.26 -5.21
N GLY A 32 -16.16 -8.50 -4.75
CA GLY A 32 -14.81 -8.60 -5.26
C GLY A 32 -14.25 -10.02 -5.11
N THR A 33 -13.26 -10.35 -5.93
CA THR A 33 -12.54 -11.63 -5.89
C THR A 33 -11.30 -11.48 -5.02
N THR A 34 -11.17 -12.29 -3.97
CA THR A 34 -9.96 -12.33 -3.15
C THR A 34 -8.80 -12.94 -3.95
N LEU A 35 -7.73 -12.16 -4.15
CA LEU A 35 -6.50 -12.56 -4.82
C LEU A 35 -5.44 -13.02 -3.82
N ILE A 36 -5.34 -12.35 -2.67
CA ILE A 36 -4.55 -12.78 -1.51
C ILE A 36 -5.47 -12.70 -0.30
N PRO A 37 -5.73 -13.82 0.41
CA PRO A 37 -6.56 -13.82 1.61
C PRO A 37 -5.79 -13.31 2.83
N ASN A 38 -6.51 -12.78 3.81
CA ASN A 38 -5.95 -12.32 5.09
C ASN A 38 -5.29 -13.42 5.95
N THR A 39 -5.41 -14.69 5.55
CA THR A 39 -4.76 -15.85 6.13
C THR A 39 -3.39 -16.15 5.50
N CYS A 40 -2.89 -15.34 4.55
CA CYS A 40 -1.63 -15.60 3.87
C CYS A 40 -0.39 -15.60 4.79
N PHE A 41 -0.53 -15.17 6.04
CA PHE A 41 0.53 -15.20 7.05
C PHE A 41 0.18 -16.09 8.26
N ASP A 42 -0.80 -17.00 8.15
CA ASP A 42 -1.15 -17.92 9.24
C ASP A 42 0.01 -18.87 9.58
N ASP A 43 0.70 -19.36 8.57
CA ASP A 43 1.90 -20.18 8.66
C ASP A 43 2.79 -20.06 7.39
N TYR A 44 3.95 -20.71 7.39
CA TYR A 44 4.87 -20.70 6.24
C TYR A 44 4.26 -21.33 4.99
N SER A 45 3.41 -22.35 5.12
CA SER A 45 2.73 -22.94 3.95
C SER A 45 1.79 -21.94 3.28
N SER A 46 1.07 -21.16 4.08
CA SER A 46 0.20 -20.08 3.63
C SER A 46 1.01 -18.92 3.02
N LEU A 47 2.14 -18.55 3.63
CA LEU A 47 3.06 -17.56 3.05
C LEU A 47 3.51 -18.01 1.66
N GLU A 48 4.02 -19.24 1.57
CA GLU A 48 4.57 -19.80 0.35
C GLU A 48 3.51 -20.12 -0.70
N GLU A 49 2.22 -20.18 -0.36
CA GLU A 49 1.15 -20.26 -1.34
C GLU A 49 1.08 -18.99 -2.20
N TYR A 50 1.27 -17.81 -1.59
CA TYR A 50 1.07 -16.52 -2.23
C TYR A 50 2.35 -15.75 -2.52
N PHE A 51 3.45 -16.05 -1.83
CA PHE A 51 4.71 -15.29 -1.89
C PHE A 51 5.91 -16.18 -2.21
N ASN A 52 6.89 -15.56 -2.87
CA ASN A 52 8.27 -16.02 -2.92
C ASN A 52 9.11 -15.14 -1.97
N TYR A 53 10.22 -15.70 -1.50
CA TYR A 53 11.23 -14.94 -0.77
C TYR A 53 12.03 -14.02 -1.73
N LEU A 54 12.67 -13.02 -1.13
CA LEU A 54 13.50 -11.99 -1.78
C LEU A 54 12.71 -11.05 -2.71
N TYR A 55 13.40 -10.14 -3.38
CA TYR A 55 12.82 -9.36 -4.48
C TYR A 55 12.64 -10.23 -5.72
N PRO A 56 11.75 -9.87 -6.68
CA PRO A 56 11.60 -10.60 -7.94
C PRO A 56 12.90 -10.73 -8.76
N TRP A 57 13.89 -9.87 -8.50
CA TRP A 57 15.20 -9.82 -9.15
C TRP A 57 16.37 -10.26 -8.26
N GLY A 58 16.12 -10.78 -7.06
CA GLY A 58 17.16 -11.29 -6.15
C GLY A 58 17.26 -10.55 -4.82
N SER A 59 18.47 -10.50 -4.25
CA SER A 59 18.67 -10.15 -2.83
C SER A 59 18.88 -8.66 -2.54
N ASP A 60 19.21 -7.86 -3.55
CA ASP A 60 19.72 -6.50 -3.32
C ASP A 60 18.79 -5.45 -3.96
N HIS A 61 18.55 -4.33 -3.26
CA HIS A 61 17.79 -3.20 -3.77
C HIS A 61 18.17 -1.89 -3.04
N ASN A 62 18.59 -0.85 -3.77
CA ASN A 62 18.73 0.57 -3.36
C ASN A 62 19.13 0.94 -1.90
N GLY A 63 19.88 0.10 -1.19
CA GLY A 63 20.28 0.34 0.20
C GLY A 63 21.43 -0.56 0.64
N SER A 64 21.59 -0.67 1.95
CA SER A 64 22.72 -1.38 2.60
C SER A 64 22.35 -2.73 3.21
N ALA A 65 21.09 -3.15 3.11
CA ALA A 65 20.64 -4.47 3.50
C ALA A 65 20.64 -5.42 2.31
N ARG A 66 21.17 -6.63 2.55
CA ARG A 66 21.03 -7.79 1.66
C ARG A 66 19.92 -8.70 2.19
N MET A 67 18.96 -9.03 1.33
CA MET A 67 17.84 -9.88 1.70
C MET A 67 18.27 -11.35 1.74
N GLN A 68 17.83 -12.06 2.77
CA GLN A 68 18.02 -13.50 2.96
C GLN A 68 16.72 -14.15 3.41
N GLY A 69 16.57 -15.42 3.05
CA GLY A 69 15.45 -16.26 3.43
C GLY A 69 15.01 -17.16 2.29
N ASP A 70 14.57 -18.35 2.66
CA ASP A 70 13.97 -19.35 1.79
C ASP A 70 13.07 -20.28 2.62
N SER A 71 12.62 -21.40 2.05
CA SER A 71 11.76 -22.37 2.73
C SER A 71 12.42 -23.11 3.90
N ASP A 72 13.75 -23.07 4.02
CA ASP A 72 14.54 -23.71 5.07
C ASP A 72 15.18 -22.68 6.03
N ASP A 73 15.39 -21.43 5.59
CA ASP A 73 15.93 -20.33 6.39
C ASP A 73 14.92 -19.21 6.62
N HIS A 74 14.50 -19.06 7.88
CA HIS A 74 13.54 -18.07 8.34
C HIS A 74 14.15 -17.05 9.30
N GLU A 75 15.48 -16.91 9.35
CA GLU A 75 16.15 -16.02 10.31
C GLU A 75 15.73 -14.54 10.17
N TYR A 76 15.48 -14.09 8.94
CA TYR A 76 15.14 -12.70 8.62
C TYR A 76 13.70 -12.51 8.17
N ILE A 77 13.00 -13.61 7.86
CA ILE A 77 11.62 -13.65 7.36
C ILE A 77 10.90 -14.75 8.12
N ALA A 78 10.11 -14.39 9.12
CA ALA A 78 9.44 -15.33 10.01
C ALA A 78 7.93 -15.12 10.04
N ILE A 79 7.18 -16.22 10.21
CA ILE A 79 5.79 -16.15 10.64
C ILE A 79 5.76 -16.32 12.16
N ASP A 80 5.96 -15.21 12.88
CA ASP A 80 6.01 -15.20 14.34
C ASP A 80 5.51 -13.85 14.89
N PRO A 81 4.40 -13.84 15.65
CA PRO A 81 3.51 -14.97 15.92
C PRO A 81 2.77 -15.47 14.67
N ALA A 82 2.10 -16.63 14.77
CA ALA A 82 1.18 -17.09 13.73
C ALA A 82 0.16 -16.00 13.35
N GLY A 83 -0.05 -15.79 12.05
CA GLY A 83 -0.87 -14.69 11.50
C GLY A 83 -0.09 -13.39 11.22
N GLN A 84 1.23 -13.35 11.46
CA GLN A 84 2.06 -12.16 11.30
C GLN A 84 3.37 -12.50 10.57
N LEU A 85 3.62 -11.81 9.45
CA LEU A 85 4.94 -11.74 8.84
C LEU A 85 5.81 -10.78 9.64
N THR A 86 6.94 -11.27 10.15
CA THR A 86 7.95 -10.50 10.87
C THR A 86 9.25 -10.53 10.08
N ILE A 87 9.71 -9.35 9.67
CA ILE A 87 10.99 -9.15 8.99
C ILE A 87 11.96 -8.49 9.97
N THR A 88 13.14 -9.09 10.13
CA THR A 88 14.20 -8.57 11.02
C THR A 88 15.41 -8.17 10.20
N ALA A 89 15.91 -6.96 10.40
CA ALA A 89 17.21 -6.52 9.90
C ALA A 89 18.25 -6.59 11.01
N LYS A 90 19.40 -7.23 10.75
CA LYS A 90 20.51 -7.38 11.69
C LYS A 90 21.77 -6.71 11.13
N PRO A 91 22.47 -5.87 11.91
CA PRO A 91 23.76 -5.32 11.50
C PRO A 91 24.77 -6.43 11.21
N VAL A 92 25.56 -6.26 10.15
CA VAL A 92 26.60 -7.20 9.74
C VAL A 92 27.83 -6.45 9.24
N SER A 93 28.97 -7.14 9.18
CA SER A 93 30.19 -6.62 8.58
C SER A 93 30.83 -7.66 7.67
N GLY A 94 31.64 -7.21 6.71
CA GLY A 94 32.41 -8.10 5.83
C GLY A 94 31.60 -8.77 4.72
N GLN A 95 30.38 -8.30 4.47
CA GLN A 95 29.61 -8.72 3.29
C GLN A 95 30.22 -8.10 2.01
N PRO A 96 30.20 -8.81 0.88
CA PRO A 96 30.58 -8.21 -0.38
C PRO A 96 29.56 -7.14 -0.78
N ASP A 97 30.04 -6.09 -1.44
CA ASP A 97 29.19 -5.03 -2.01
C ASP A 97 28.14 -5.62 -2.97
N THR A 98 27.08 -4.86 -3.22
CA THR A 98 26.13 -5.17 -4.29
C THR A 98 26.81 -5.11 -5.65
N SER A 99 26.17 -5.66 -6.69
CA SER A 99 26.64 -5.51 -8.08
C SER A 99 26.76 -4.03 -8.51
N GLY A 100 26.01 -3.13 -7.89
CA GLY A 100 26.07 -1.68 -8.08
C GLY A 100 27.13 -0.97 -7.24
N GLY A 101 27.92 -1.69 -6.44
CA GLY A 101 28.98 -1.12 -5.60
C GLY A 101 28.51 -0.47 -4.30
N LEU A 102 27.30 -0.82 -3.83
CA LEU A 102 26.82 -0.37 -2.51
C LEU A 102 27.31 -1.33 -1.43
N ALA A 103 27.86 -0.78 -0.34
CA ALA A 103 28.29 -1.57 0.79
C ALA A 103 27.09 -2.19 1.52
N ILE A 104 27.24 -3.45 1.96
CA ILE A 104 26.24 -4.16 2.75
C ILE A 104 26.60 -4.10 4.24
N ASN A 105 25.75 -3.43 5.00
CA ASN A 105 25.86 -3.22 6.44
C ASN A 105 24.82 -4.01 7.23
N TYR A 106 23.82 -4.60 6.55
CA TYR A 106 22.74 -5.36 7.20
C TYR A 106 22.40 -6.63 6.41
N LEU A 107 21.93 -7.65 7.12
CA LEU A 107 21.15 -8.74 6.54
C LEU A 107 19.68 -8.54 6.95
N SER A 108 18.76 -8.72 6.03
CA SER A 108 17.33 -8.47 6.24
C SER A 108 16.47 -9.37 5.36
N GLY A 109 15.18 -9.08 5.23
CA GLY A 109 14.22 -9.85 4.45
C GLY A 109 13.37 -9.03 3.49
N ALA A 110 12.96 -9.70 2.42
CA ALA A 110 11.93 -9.25 1.49
C ALA A 110 11.10 -10.46 1.04
N VAL A 111 9.83 -10.24 0.73
CA VAL A 111 8.96 -11.20 0.04
C VAL A 111 8.25 -10.49 -1.11
N HIS A 112 7.95 -11.22 -2.17
CA HIS A 112 7.14 -10.72 -3.28
C HIS A 112 6.04 -11.70 -3.64
N ALA A 113 4.88 -11.17 -4.05
CA ALA A 113 3.77 -12.01 -4.46
C ALA A 113 4.13 -12.82 -5.72
N LYS A 114 3.67 -14.07 -5.78
CA LYS A 114 3.85 -14.96 -6.93
C LYS A 114 3.03 -14.52 -8.16
N GLN A 115 1.85 -13.95 -7.92
CA GLN A 115 1.01 -13.40 -8.98
C GLN A 115 1.35 -11.94 -9.25
N HIS A 116 1.06 -11.50 -10.47
CA HIS A 116 1.07 -10.08 -10.82
C HIS A 116 -0.31 -9.47 -10.65
N PHE A 117 -0.32 -8.16 -10.41
CA PHE A 117 -1.53 -7.38 -10.26
C PHE A 117 -1.70 -6.43 -11.43
N VAL A 118 -2.92 -6.34 -11.95
CA VAL A 118 -3.27 -5.48 -13.08
C VAL A 118 -4.59 -4.79 -12.77
N VAL A 119 -4.65 -3.47 -12.93
CA VAL A 119 -5.92 -2.75 -12.97
C VAL A 119 -6.47 -2.83 -14.39
N GLU A 120 -7.61 -3.46 -14.58
CA GLU A 120 -8.29 -3.54 -15.87
C GLU A 120 -9.24 -2.37 -16.07
N ALA A 121 -9.54 -2.05 -17.33
CA ALA A 121 -10.49 -1.01 -17.67
C ALA A 121 -11.88 -1.31 -17.06
N GLY A 122 -12.47 -0.33 -16.38
CA GLY A 122 -13.70 -0.44 -15.62
C GLY A 122 -13.58 -1.17 -14.27
N GLY A 123 -12.37 -1.56 -13.88
CA GLY A 123 -12.07 -2.37 -12.70
C GLY A 123 -11.24 -1.65 -11.63
N GLY A 124 -10.51 -2.44 -10.86
CA GLY A 124 -9.70 -1.95 -9.75
C GLY A 124 -9.27 -3.01 -8.77
N LEU A 125 -8.36 -2.64 -7.89
CA LEU A 125 -7.79 -3.49 -6.85
C LEU A 125 -7.82 -2.76 -5.51
N ASP A 126 -8.06 -3.48 -4.42
CA ASP A 126 -7.79 -3.02 -3.07
C ASP A 126 -6.62 -3.81 -2.49
N PHE A 127 -5.67 -3.10 -1.91
CA PHE A 127 -4.60 -3.66 -1.10
C PHE A 127 -4.75 -3.13 0.31
N SER A 128 -4.82 -4.00 1.31
CA SER A 128 -4.90 -3.59 2.71
C SER A 128 -4.08 -4.48 3.61
N ALA A 129 -3.38 -3.92 4.59
CA ALA A 129 -2.76 -4.68 5.68
C ALA A 129 -2.52 -3.79 6.90
N SER A 130 -2.21 -4.40 8.04
CA SER A 130 -1.80 -3.71 9.26
C SER A 130 -0.28 -3.79 9.43
N PHE A 131 0.36 -2.66 9.72
CA PHE A 131 1.82 -2.53 9.77
C PHE A 131 2.31 -2.04 11.14
N LEU A 132 3.39 -2.64 11.63
CA LEU A 132 4.20 -2.13 12.73
C LEU A 132 5.59 -1.87 12.16
N ALA A 133 5.99 -0.60 12.11
CA ALA A 133 7.20 -0.15 11.44
C ALA A 133 7.89 0.92 12.29
N THR A 134 9.20 0.79 12.49
CA THR A 134 10.01 1.89 13.04
C THR A 134 10.23 2.98 12.01
N THR A 135 10.45 4.19 12.51
CA THR A 135 10.83 5.37 11.72
C THR A 135 12.20 5.89 12.13
N ASP A 136 13.01 5.05 12.76
CA ASP A 136 14.37 5.40 13.16
C ASP A 136 15.23 5.72 11.92
N ARG A 137 16.15 6.66 12.06
CA ARG A 137 17.06 7.00 10.96
C ARG A 137 17.76 5.74 10.43
N GLY A 138 17.77 5.59 9.11
CA GLY A 138 18.38 4.44 8.44
C GLY A 138 17.52 3.18 8.38
N THR A 139 16.26 3.22 8.80
CA THR A 139 15.32 2.12 8.57
C THR A 139 14.43 2.42 7.36
N TRP A 140 14.27 1.44 6.48
CA TRP A 140 13.47 1.55 5.26
C TRP A 140 12.50 0.37 5.05
N PRO A 141 11.51 0.17 5.95
CA PRO A 141 10.37 -0.70 5.67
C PRO A 141 9.54 -0.19 4.49
N ALA A 142 9.00 -1.11 3.69
CA ALA A 142 8.14 -0.77 2.55
C ALA A 142 7.07 -1.84 2.24
N PHE A 143 5.95 -1.37 1.72
CA PHE A 143 4.87 -2.13 1.09
C PHE A 143 4.48 -1.41 -0.20
N TRP A 144 4.80 -2.01 -1.34
CA TRP A 144 4.85 -1.27 -2.60
C TRP A 144 4.59 -2.15 -3.81
N LEU A 145 4.20 -1.49 -4.90
CA LEU A 145 3.97 -2.07 -6.21
C LEU A 145 5.00 -1.51 -7.19
N THR A 146 5.60 -2.37 -8.01
CA THR A 146 6.52 -1.92 -9.07
C THR A 146 6.29 -2.71 -10.35
N ALA A 147 6.64 -2.11 -11.48
CA ALA A 147 6.42 -2.66 -12.81
C ALA A 147 6.97 -4.08 -12.97
N THR A 148 6.22 -4.95 -13.65
CA THR A 148 6.74 -6.25 -14.09
C THR A 148 7.66 -6.14 -15.31
N GLU A 149 7.51 -5.05 -16.07
CA GLU A 149 8.32 -4.74 -17.25
C GLU A 149 8.59 -3.23 -17.32
N GLY A 150 9.86 -2.87 -17.54
CA GLY A 150 10.30 -1.48 -17.52
C GLY A 150 10.27 -0.89 -16.12
N TRP A 151 10.37 0.43 -16.04
CA TRP A 151 10.11 1.23 -14.84
C TRP A 151 10.04 2.72 -15.24
N PRO A 152 9.07 3.49 -14.74
CA PRO A 152 7.86 3.06 -14.00
C PRO A 152 6.87 2.21 -14.83
N PRO A 153 5.73 1.73 -14.26
CA PRO A 153 5.00 2.23 -13.09
C PRO A 153 5.52 1.79 -11.69
N GLU A 154 5.24 2.59 -10.66
CA GLU A 154 5.52 2.27 -9.24
C GLU A 154 4.57 3.02 -8.30
N ILE A 155 4.08 2.32 -7.26
CA ILE A 155 3.19 2.83 -6.22
C ILE A 155 3.72 2.38 -4.85
N ASP A 156 4.18 3.32 -4.05
CA ASP A 156 4.53 3.06 -2.66
C ASP A 156 3.28 3.26 -1.80
N MET A 157 2.67 2.14 -1.39
CA MET A 157 1.46 2.16 -0.57
C MET A 157 1.75 2.47 0.88
N ALA A 158 2.94 2.11 1.36
CA ALA A 158 3.50 2.56 2.62
C ALA A 158 5.02 2.44 2.57
N GLU A 159 5.71 3.52 2.88
CA GLU A 159 7.17 3.56 2.90
C GLU A 159 7.64 4.45 4.05
N TRP A 160 8.53 3.95 4.91
CA TRP A 160 9.08 4.72 6.02
C TRP A 160 10.56 4.98 5.75
N LYS A 161 10.99 6.25 5.79
CA LYS A 161 12.37 6.64 5.41
C LYS A 161 13.13 7.29 6.56
N GLY A 162 12.96 6.76 7.77
CA GLY A 162 13.74 7.16 8.94
C GLY A 162 13.57 8.61 9.39
N SER A 163 12.43 9.25 9.04
CA SER A 163 12.15 10.66 9.30
C SER A 163 11.08 10.91 10.37
N GLY A 164 10.42 9.86 10.86
CA GLY A 164 9.19 9.97 11.66
C GLY A 164 7.90 9.88 10.83
N ASP A 165 8.01 9.88 9.50
CA ASP A 165 6.87 9.88 8.59
C ASP A 165 6.67 8.53 7.90
N ILE A 166 5.43 8.31 7.45
CA ILE A 166 5.06 7.38 6.39
C ILE A 166 4.84 8.17 5.09
N SER A 167 5.38 7.65 3.99
CA SER A 167 5.28 8.20 2.64
C SER A 167 4.33 7.37 1.79
N PHE A 168 3.51 8.06 0.99
CA PHE A 168 2.67 7.50 -0.07
C PHE A 168 3.10 8.09 -1.41
N ASN A 169 3.56 7.27 -2.34
CA ASN A 169 4.13 7.76 -3.60
C ASN A 169 3.54 7.07 -4.83
N THR A 170 3.47 7.82 -5.93
CA THR A 170 3.16 7.29 -7.28
C THR A 170 4.16 7.88 -8.27
N PHE A 171 4.92 7.03 -8.96
CA PHE A 171 5.97 7.43 -9.90
C PHE A 171 5.47 7.30 -11.35
N ASN A 172 5.19 8.40 -12.02
CA ASN A 172 4.90 8.37 -13.46
C ASN A 172 6.20 8.34 -14.28
N THR A 173 7.27 8.97 -13.77
CA THR A 173 8.65 8.87 -14.27
C THR A 173 9.63 9.00 -13.10
N SER A 174 10.95 8.96 -13.37
CA SER A 174 11.97 9.25 -12.35
C SER A 174 11.93 10.68 -11.79
N SER A 175 11.25 11.62 -12.47
CA SER A 175 11.15 13.03 -12.07
C SER A 175 9.72 13.53 -11.90
N GLU A 176 8.73 12.73 -12.32
CA GLU A 176 7.32 13.01 -12.13
C GLU A 176 6.77 12.06 -11.07
N VAL A 177 6.89 12.49 -9.81
CA VAL A 177 6.47 11.74 -8.63
C VAL A 177 5.44 12.57 -7.89
N THR A 178 4.30 11.97 -7.58
CA THR A 178 3.40 12.52 -6.57
C THR A 178 3.75 11.85 -5.24
N ALA A 179 4.11 12.65 -4.24
CA ALA A 179 4.52 12.16 -2.93
C ALA A 179 3.69 12.85 -1.85
N LYS A 180 3.35 12.09 -0.81
CA LYS A 180 2.70 12.62 0.38
C LYS A 180 3.29 11.96 1.62
N ASP A 181 4.02 12.76 2.39
CA ASP A 181 4.49 12.39 3.72
C ASP A 181 3.47 12.85 4.78
N VAL A 182 3.23 11.99 5.75
CA VAL A 182 2.48 12.30 6.98
C VAL A 182 3.18 11.67 8.17
N GLU A 183 3.08 12.32 9.33
CA GLU A 183 3.60 11.78 10.59
C GLU A 183 3.04 10.37 10.81
N TYR A 184 3.92 9.41 11.11
CA TYR A 184 3.53 8.05 11.45
C TYR A 184 3.34 7.94 12.97
N PRO A 185 2.09 7.88 13.47
CA PRO A 185 1.85 7.81 14.90
C PRO A 185 2.34 6.47 15.47
N SER A 186 2.68 6.46 16.76
CA SER A 186 2.97 5.26 17.54
C SER A 186 3.72 4.13 16.79
N PRO A 187 5.02 4.28 16.43
CA PRO A 187 5.76 3.28 15.64
C PRO A 187 5.88 1.86 16.24
N THR A 188 5.44 1.69 17.49
CA THR A 188 5.38 0.42 18.22
C THR A 188 3.99 -0.24 18.19
N GLU A 189 3.01 0.38 17.56
CA GLU A 189 1.63 -0.10 17.42
C GLU A 189 1.32 -0.42 15.95
N PHE A 190 0.27 -1.22 15.72
CA PHE A 190 -0.17 -1.55 14.37
C PHE A 190 -1.09 -0.46 13.82
N HIS A 191 -0.83 -0.03 12.60
CA HIS A 191 -1.66 0.91 11.83
C HIS A 191 -2.18 0.25 10.55
N ASP A 192 -3.45 0.51 10.22
CA ASP A 192 -4.08 -0.08 9.04
C ASP A 192 -3.83 0.80 7.81
N ILE A 193 -3.18 0.25 6.80
CA ILE A 193 -2.97 0.93 5.52
C ILE A 193 -3.83 0.28 4.45
N LYS A 194 -4.50 1.11 3.63
CA LYS A 194 -5.24 0.67 2.45
C LYS A 194 -4.88 1.52 1.24
N ALA A 195 -4.68 0.89 0.09
CA ALA A 195 -4.65 1.54 -1.21
C ALA A 195 -5.81 1.01 -2.08
N GLU A 196 -6.66 1.90 -2.58
CA GLU A 196 -7.68 1.58 -3.58
C GLU A 196 -7.23 2.09 -4.95
N LEU A 197 -6.98 1.16 -5.87
CA LEU A 197 -6.63 1.45 -7.25
C LEU A 197 -7.88 1.29 -8.11
N ARG A 198 -8.22 2.30 -8.91
CA ARG A 198 -9.39 2.28 -9.80
C ARG A 198 -9.04 2.80 -11.17
N ASP A 199 -9.58 2.17 -12.21
CA ASP A 199 -9.59 2.79 -13.53
C ASP A 199 -10.30 4.15 -13.47
N GLU A 200 -9.61 5.21 -13.87
CA GLU A 200 -10.13 6.57 -13.88
C GLU A 200 -10.80 6.91 -15.22
N ASN A 201 -10.26 6.44 -16.34
CA ASN A 201 -10.65 6.92 -17.68
C ASN A 201 -10.36 5.93 -18.84
N GLY A 202 -10.08 4.67 -18.53
CA GLY A 202 -9.66 3.61 -19.46
C GLY A 202 -8.15 3.58 -19.74
N SER A 203 -7.36 4.46 -19.11
CA SER A 203 -5.91 4.61 -19.32
C SER A 203 -5.16 4.81 -18.01
N ASP A 204 -5.65 5.72 -17.17
CA ASP A 204 -5.01 6.11 -15.91
C ASP A 204 -5.65 5.40 -14.72
N VAL A 205 -4.88 5.23 -13.65
CA VAL A 205 -5.36 4.64 -12.40
C VAL A 205 -5.37 5.71 -11.32
N SER A 206 -6.55 5.95 -10.75
CA SER A 206 -6.70 6.72 -9.51
C SER A 206 -6.34 5.85 -8.32
N ILE A 207 -5.55 6.38 -7.39
CA ILE A 207 -5.02 5.66 -6.23
C ILE A 207 -5.41 6.45 -4.98
N ASN A 208 -6.35 5.92 -4.19
CA ASN A 208 -6.69 6.47 -2.89
C ASN A 208 -5.88 5.77 -1.80
N PHE A 209 -5.13 6.52 -1.02
CA PHE A 209 -4.35 6.00 0.10
C PHE A 209 -5.02 6.33 1.42
N TYR A 210 -5.15 5.34 2.29
CA TYR A 210 -5.76 5.45 3.60
C TYR A 210 -4.80 4.99 4.69
N MET A 211 -4.87 5.65 5.84
CA MET A 211 -4.24 5.22 7.09
C MET A 211 -5.29 5.26 8.20
N ASP A 212 -5.44 4.17 8.94
CA ASP A 212 -6.44 3.98 10.00
C ASP A 212 -7.87 4.36 9.56
N GLY A 213 -8.21 3.96 8.33
CA GLY A 213 -9.50 4.24 7.70
C GLY A 213 -9.73 5.68 7.24
N GLN A 214 -8.76 6.59 7.44
CA GLN A 214 -8.83 7.97 6.95
C GLN A 214 -8.16 8.11 5.59
N LEU A 215 -8.83 8.74 4.63
CA LEU A 215 -8.23 9.09 3.33
C LEU A 215 -7.13 10.13 3.54
N ILE A 216 -5.90 9.78 3.19
CA ILE A 216 -4.73 10.66 3.32
C ILE A 216 -4.53 11.48 2.04
N THR A 217 -4.58 10.81 0.88
CA THR A 217 -4.42 11.46 -0.42
C THR A 217 -5.00 10.61 -1.54
N THR A 218 -5.29 11.28 -2.66
CA THR A 218 -5.59 10.64 -3.95
C THR A 218 -4.50 11.04 -4.92
N GLN A 219 -3.90 10.05 -5.59
CA GLN A 219 -2.88 10.26 -6.62
C GLN A 219 -3.31 9.58 -7.93
N VAL A 220 -2.58 9.86 -9.02
CA VAL A 220 -2.88 9.33 -10.35
C VAL A 220 -1.63 8.71 -10.96
N GLY A 221 -1.72 7.41 -11.26
CA GLY A 221 -0.79 6.67 -12.09
C GLY A 221 -1.17 6.79 -13.56
N LYS A 222 -0.41 7.56 -14.33
CA LYS A 222 -0.68 7.83 -15.75
C LYS A 222 -0.33 6.61 -16.61
N GLY A 223 -1.30 6.13 -17.38
CA GLY A 223 -1.13 4.95 -18.24
C GLY A 223 -0.96 3.64 -17.48
N TYR A 224 -1.41 3.57 -16.22
CA TYR A 224 -1.27 2.38 -15.38
C TYR A 224 -2.32 1.30 -15.65
N VAL A 225 -3.42 1.62 -16.36
CA VAL A 225 -4.41 0.60 -16.74
C VAL A 225 -3.75 -0.40 -17.67
N GLY A 226 -3.89 -1.69 -17.36
CA GLY A 226 -3.26 -2.78 -18.10
C GLY A 226 -1.77 -3.00 -17.78
N ALA A 227 -1.14 -2.15 -16.96
CA ALA A 227 0.23 -2.37 -16.52
C ALA A 227 0.29 -3.47 -15.45
N GLY A 228 1.31 -4.32 -15.52
CA GLY A 228 1.58 -5.37 -14.54
C GLY A 228 2.41 -4.88 -13.38
N PHE A 229 2.02 -5.26 -12.16
CA PHE A 229 2.71 -4.94 -10.92
C PHE A 229 3.14 -6.19 -10.17
N TRP A 230 4.40 -6.18 -9.71
CA TRP A 230 4.83 -6.96 -8.56
C TRP A 230 4.33 -6.32 -7.27
N LEU A 231 3.93 -7.12 -6.29
CA LEU A 231 3.73 -6.67 -4.91
C LEU A 231 4.93 -7.10 -4.07
N ILE A 232 5.51 -6.17 -3.30
CA ILE A 232 6.71 -6.40 -2.50
C ILE A 232 6.49 -5.89 -1.07
N ILE A 233 6.96 -6.67 -0.10
CA ILE A 233 7.09 -6.29 1.32
C ILE A 233 8.55 -6.50 1.72
N ASN A 234 9.21 -5.48 2.25
CA ASN A 234 10.61 -5.61 2.68
C ASN A 234 10.96 -4.70 3.85
N LEU A 235 12.10 -5.00 4.48
CA LEU A 235 12.80 -4.09 5.40
C LEU A 235 14.19 -3.79 4.83
N GLN A 236 14.30 -2.72 4.05
CA GLN A 236 15.60 -2.20 3.61
C GLN A 236 16.20 -1.32 4.72
N MET A 237 17.50 -1.05 4.66
CA MET A 237 18.25 -0.23 5.60
C MET A 237 19.15 0.77 4.86
N GLU A 238 19.24 1.97 5.39
CA GLU A 238 19.98 3.11 4.83
C GLU A 238 19.53 3.50 3.41
N GLY A 239 20.40 4.10 2.60
CA GLY A 239 20.00 4.66 1.31
C GLY A 239 19.13 5.92 1.50
N SER A 240 17.91 5.92 0.96
CA SER A 240 16.99 7.05 1.06
C SER A 240 16.53 7.34 2.50
N SER A 241 16.61 6.34 3.40
CA SER A 241 16.31 6.55 4.83
C SER A 241 17.47 7.19 5.63
N GLY A 242 18.58 7.53 4.96
CA GLY A 242 19.77 8.12 5.56
C GLY A 242 20.68 7.11 6.26
N SER A 243 21.85 7.57 6.68
CA SER A 243 22.86 6.76 7.39
C SER A 243 23.53 7.58 8.50
N PRO A 244 24.11 6.95 9.55
CA PRO A 244 24.09 5.51 9.82
C PRO A 244 22.70 5.04 10.28
N GLY A 245 22.38 3.77 10.02
CA GLY A 245 21.23 3.08 10.60
C GLY A 245 21.45 2.54 12.02
N PRO A 246 20.46 1.85 12.60
CA PRO A 246 20.54 1.26 13.93
C PRO A 246 21.68 0.22 14.08
N THR A 247 22.28 0.15 15.26
CA THR A 247 23.34 -0.84 15.57
C THR A 247 22.82 -2.09 16.27
N THR A 248 21.50 -2.25 16.33
CA THR A 248 20.80 -3.40 16.90
C THR A 248 19.77 -3.92 15.91
N ASP A 249 19.26 -5.12 16.17
CA ASP A 249 18.18 -5.72 15.39
C ASP A 249 16.99 -4.76 15.28
N THR A 250 16.47 -4.63 14.07
CA THR A 250 15.33 -3.79 13.72
C THR A 250 14.22 -4.66 13.18
N VAL A 251 12.98 -4.43 13.61
CA VAL A 251 11.83 -5.27 13.27
C VAL A 251 10.79 -4.46 12.48
N TYR A 252 10.22 -5.11 11.47
CA TYR A 252 9.05 -4.68 10.72
C TYR A 252 8.05 -5.84 10.68
N ALA A 253 6.78 -5.57 10.98
CA ALA A 253 5.76 -6.60 11.03
C ALA A 253 4.51 -6.24 10.23
N VAL A 254 3.93 -7.24 9.58
CA VAL A 254 2.74 -7.13 8.73
C VAL A 254 1.75 -8.24 9.09
N LYS A 255 0.47 -7.88 9.20
CA LYS A 255 -0.62 -8.84 9.39
C LYS A 255 -1.88 -8.38 8.64
N ASN A 256 -2.88 -9.25 8.56
CA ASN A 256 -4.17 -8.96 7.91
C ASN A 256 -4.03 -8.49 6.45
N LEU A 257 -3.01 -8.95 5.72
CA LEU A 257 -2.84 -8.60 4.32
C LEU A 257 -3.96 -9.19 3.47
N GLU A 258 -4.73 -8.36 2.80
CA GLU A 258 -5.76 -8.78 1.86
C GLU A 258 -5.61 -8.01 0.54
N VAL A 259 -5.76 -8.73 -0.56
CA VAL A 259 -5.86 -8.13 -1.89
C VAL A 259 -7.16 -8.58 -2.56
N ILE A 260 -8.02 -7.62 -2.89
CA ILE A 260 -9.31 -7.86 -3.53
C ILE A 260 -9.31 -7.25 -4.93
N SER A 261 -9.75 -8.01 -5.92
CA SER A 261 -9.99 -7.52 -7.28
C SER A 261 -11.46 -7.22 -7.51
N TYR A 262 -11.72 -6.10 -8.19
CA TYR A 262 -13.00 -5.69 -8.74
C TYR A 262 -12.96 -5.59 -10.26
N ASN A 263 -11.93 -6.19 -10.90
CA ASN A 263 -11.87 -6.31 -12.35
C ASN A 263 -13.08 -7.12 -12.89
N PRO A 264 -13.54 -6.81 -14.11
CA PRO A 264 -14.74 -7.41 -14.72
C PRO A 264 -14.60 -8.88 -15.12
#